data_AF-C5LJD5-F1
#
_entry.id   AF-C5LJD5-F1
#
_cell.length_a   1.000
_cell.length_b   1.000
_cell.length_c   1.000
_cell.angle_alpha   90.00
_cell.angle_beta   90.00
_cell.angle_gamma   90.00
#
_symmetry.space_group_name_H-M   'P 1'
#
loop_
_entity.id
_entity.type
_entity.pdbx_description
1 polymer ?
#
loop_
_entity_poly.entity_id
_entity_poly.type
_entity_poly.pdbx_seq_one_letter_code
_entity_poly.pdbx_strand_id
1 'polypeptide(L)'
;VDAVVQSTDKNFLVPIGGSIVIGQSDLVSDVGGGYPGRASMSPILDLFITLMSLGESGWLSMLKKRREMFKDFKMKLQRWTLERGLRVLEVPWNRISLAIDLSSLNLNSGTAATELGSALFTRRVSGPRVVV
;
A
#
# COMPACT_ATOMS: atom_id res chain seq x y z
N VAL A 1 -12.53 -16.67 9.78
CA VAL A 1 -11.60 -15.54 9.98
C VAL A 1 -11.68 -15.18 11.43
N ASP A 2 -10.65 -15.48 12.20
CA ASP A 2 -10.64 -15.26 13.66
C ASP A 2 -10.36 -13.79 13.99
N ALA A 3 -9.34 -13.21 13.34
CA ALA A 3 -9.04 -11.79 13.41
C ALA A 3 -8.56 -11.22 12.05
N VAL A 4 -8.67 -9.90 11.93
CA VAL A 4 -8.06 -9.07 10.89
C VAL A 4 -7.12 -8.08 11.56
N VAL A 5 -5.90 -7.98 11.04
CA VAL A 5 -4.90 -7.01 11.50
C VAL A 5 -4.58 -6.05 10.36
N GLN A 6 -4.62 -4.76 10.63
CA GLN A 6 -4.32 -3.72 9.66
C GLN A 6 -3.37 -2.68 10.25
N SER A 7 -2.42 -2.18 9.45
CA SER A 7 -1.50 -1.12 9.91
C SER A 7 -2.19 0.24 9.84
N THR A 8 -1.88 1.13 10.77
CA THR A 8 -2.50 2.45 10.83
C THR A 8 -1.92 3.39 9.78
N ASP A 9 -0.61 3.34 9.52
CA ASP A 9 0.07 4.21 8.56
C ASP A 9 -0.41 4.00 7.12
N LYS A 10 -0.58 2.74 6.70
CA LYS A 10 -0.98 2.39 5.32
C LYS A 10 -2.43 2.73 5.01
N ASN A 11 -3.28 2.77 6.05
CA ASN A 11 -4.71 2.95 5.89
C ASN A 11 -5.14 4.36 6.29
N PHE A 12 -4.58 4.95 7.35
CA PHE A 12 -5.12 6.15 7.98
C PHE A 12 -4.19 7.37 7.91
N LEU A 13 -3.17 7.36 7.04
CA LEU A 13 -2.31 8.54 6.79
C LEU A 13 -1.60 9.07 8.04
N VAL A 14 -1.22 8.18 8.95
CA VAL A 14 -0.48 8.50 10.19
C VAL A 14 0.97 7.97 10.13
N PRO A 15 1.86 8.39 11.04
CA PRO A 15 3.19 7.81 11.15
C PRO A 15 3.18 6.28 11.36
N ILE A 16 4.28 5.64 10.98
CA ILE A 16 4.49 4.20 11.19
C ILE A 16 4.53 3.89 12.69
N GLY A 17 3.91 2.78 13.09
CA GLY A 17 4.05 2.24 14.46
C GLY A 17 2.76 1.80 15.13
N GLY A 18 1.60 1.93 14.46
CA GLY A 18 0.32 1.46 14.96
C GLY A 18 -0.31 0.33 14.14
N SER A 19 -1.18 -0.43 14.78
CA SER A 19 -2.04 -1.41 14.11
C SER A 19 -3.40 -1.49 14.81
N ILE A 20 -4.41 -1.98 14.08
CA ILE A 20 -5.75 -2.25 14.60
C ILE A 20 -5.98 -3.75 14.46
N VAL A 21 -6.34 -4.39 15.56
CA VAL A 21 -6.80 -5.78 15.61
C VAL A 21 -8.32 -5.76 15.69
N ILE A 22 -8.97 -6.43 14.75
CA ILE A 22 -10.43 -6.56 14.67
C ILE A 22 -10.76 -8.04 14.75
N GLY A 23 -11.64 -8.42 15.67
CA GLY A 23 -12.07 -9.79 15.86
C GLY A 23 -13.31 -9.87 16.74
N GLN A 24 -13.65 -11.06 17.19
CA GLN A 24 -14.67 -11.25 18.22
C GLN A 24 -14.20 -10.66 19.57
N SER A 25 -15.15 -10.30 20.42
CA SER A 25 -14.86 -9.54 21.65
C SER A 25 -13.94 -10.28 22.62
N ASP A 26 -14.11 -11.59 22.74
CA ASP A 26 -13.27 -12.50 23.51
C ASP A 26 -11.83 -12.48 22.98
N LEU A 27 -11.64 -12.69 21.68
CA LEU A 27 -10.33 -12.68 21.05
C LEU A 27 -9.63 -11.33 21.19
N VAL A 28 -10.33 -10.21 20.99
CA VAL A 28 -9.76 -8.87 21.15
C VAL A 28 -9.36 -8.61 22.61
N SER A 29 -10.17 -9.09 23.56
CA SER A 29 -9.85 -9.03 24.99
C SER A 29 -8.61 -9.85 25.32
N ASP A 30 -8.50 -11.07 24.79
CA ASP A 30 -7.33 -11.94 25.00
C ASP A 30 -6.06 -11.33 24.42
N VAL A 31 -6.13 -10.76 23.21
CA VAL A 31 -5.01 -10.04 22.60
C VAL A 31 -4.60 -8.83 23.44
N GLY A 32 -5.56 -8.06 23.94
CA GLY A 32 -5.31 -6.92 24.82
C GLY A 32 -4.69 -7.33 26.17
N GLY A 33 -5.21 -8.40 26.78
CA GLY A 33 -4.72 -8.96 28.04
C GLY A 33 -3.35 -9.62 27.92
N GLY A 34 -2.97 -10.06 26.71
CA GLY A 34 -1.67 -10.62 26.41
C GLY A 34 -0.54 -9.59 26.30
N TYR A 35 -0.82 -8.28 26.26
CA TYR A 35 0.21 -7.25 26.14
C TYR A 35 0.86 -6.93 27.51
N PRO A 36 2.15 -7.20 27.71
CA PRO A 36 2.80 -6.95 29.00
C PRO A 36 3.16 -5.46 29.17
N GLY A 37 2.63 -4.84 30.22
CA GLY A 37 3.02 -3.49 30.62
C GLY A 37 2.25 -2.36 29.91
N ARG A 38 2.90 -1.21 29.75
CA ARG A 38 2.29 0.00 29.16
C ARG A 38 2.78 0.21 27.73
N ALA A 39 1.88 0.65 26.85
CA ALA A 39 2.20 0.99 25.47
C ALA A 39 2.24 2.52 25.27
N SER A 40 2.88 2.96 24.19
CA SER A 40 2.85 4.37 23.76
C SER A 40 1.44 4.75 23.30
N MET A 41 0.97 5.92 23.72
CA MET A 41 -0.32 6.49 23.27
C MET A 41 -0.21 7.15 21.88
N SER A 42 1.00 7.44 21.39
CA SER A 42 1.21 8.25 20.17
C SER A 42 0.43 7.72 18.95
N PRO A 43 0.50 6.41 18.58
CA PRO A 43 -0.22 5.92 17.40
C PRO A 43 -1.74 6.03 17.53
N ILE A 44 -2.27 5.97 18.76
CA ILE A 44 -3.70 6.11 19.05
C ILE A 44 -4.12 7.58 18.89
N LEU A 45 -3.31 8.50 19.42
CA LEU A 45 -3.57 9.93 19.31
C LEU A 45 -3.53 10.41 17.84
N ASP A 46 -2.54 9.98 17.07
CA ASP A 46 -2.43 10.33 15.64
C ASP A 46 -3.66 9.83 14.86
N LEU A 47 -4.07 8.59 15.10
CA LEU A 47 -5.27 8.02 14.47
C LEU A 47 -6.53 8.80 14.86
N PHE A 48 -6.69 9.13 16.14
CA PHE A 48 -7.81 9.93 16.63
C PHE A 48 -7.86 11.30 15.96
N ILE A 49 -6.75 12.03 15.92
CA ILE A 49 -6.66 13.35 15.27
C ILE A 49 -7.04 13.25 13.79
N THR A 50 -6.50 12.26 13.06
CA THR A 50 -6.79 12.10 11.64
C THR A 50 -8.25 11.77 11.37
N LEU A 51 -8.84 10.83 12.12
CA LEU A 51 -10.24 10.45 11.95
C LEU A 51 -11.20 11.61 12.27
N MET A 52 -10.93 12.36 13.35
CA MET A 52 -11.73 13.53 13.71
C MET A 52 -11.58 14.67 12.70
N SER A 53 -10.39 14.84 12.13
CA SER A 53 -10.11 15.90 11.15
C SER A 53 -10.72 15.61 9.78
N LEU A 54 -10.71 14.34 9.35
CA LEU A 54 -11.35 13.92 8.09
C LEU A 54 -12.86 13.84 8.21
N GLY A 55 -13.35 13.35 9.36
CA GLY A 55 -14.71 12.86 9.50
C GLY A 55 -15.05 11.72 8.53
N GLU A 56 -16.27 11.22 8.62
CA GLU A 56 -16.75 10.14 7.75
C GLU A 56 -16.72 10.56 6.26
N SER A 57 -17.18 11.78 5.95
CA SER A 57 -17.26 12.27 4.58
C SER A 57 -15.88 12.43 3.93
N GLY A 58 -14.89 12.94 4.67
CA GLY A 58 -13.50 13.05 4.20
C GLY A 58 -12.89 11.67 3.96
N TRP A 59 -13.12 10.72 4.88
CA TRP A 59 -12.65 9.36 4.73
C TRP A 59 -13.26 8.64 3.51
N LEU A 60 -14.59 8.70 3.34
CA LEU A 60 -15.28 8.12 2.18
C LEU A 60 -14.81 8.76 0.86
N SER A 61 -14.56 10.07 0.87
CA SER A 61 -13.98 10.80 -0.27
C SER A 61 -12.58 10.29 -0.64
N MET A 62 -11.71 10.02 0.35
CA MET A 62 -10.39 9.41 0.12
C MET A 62 -10.50 8.02 -0.51
N LEU A 63 -11.39 7.18 -0.01
CA LEU A 63 -11.63 5.85 -0.58
C LEU A 63 -12.10 5.91 -2.04
N LYS A 64 -12.98 6.88 -2.36
CA LYS A 64 -13.45 7.12 -3.72
C LYS A 64 -12.30 7.57 -4.63
N LYS A 65 -11.56 8.61 -4.23
CA LYS A 65 -10.41 9.13 -4.98
C LYS A 65 -9.36 8.05 -5.24
N ARG A 66 -9.05 7.20 -4.25
CA ARG A 66 -8.12 6.07 -4.44
C ARG A 66 -8.55 5.13 -5.57
N ARG A 67 -9.84 4.79 -5.66
CA ARG A 67 -10.38 3.91 -6.73
C ARG A 67 -10.29 4.58 -8.10
N GLU A 68 -10.55 5.89 -8.16
CA GLU A 68 -10.44 6.68 -9.39
C GLU A 68 -8.98 6.79 -9.84
N MET A 69 -8.07 7.12 -8.92
CA MET A 69 -6.62 7.16 -9.19
C MET A 69 -6.08 5.81 -9.67
N PHE A 70 -6.54 4.68 -9.10
CA PHE A 70 -6.11 3.36 -9.57
C PHE A 70 -6.49 3.12 -11.04
N LYS A 71 -7.71 3.49 -11.45
CA LYS A 71 -8.17 3.35 -12.84
C LYS A 71 -7.37 4.24 -13.78
N ASP A 72 -7.22 5.52 -13.43
CA ASP A 72 -6.47 6.50 -14.22
C ASP A 72 -4.99 6.10 -14.35
N PHE A 73 -4.36 5.69 -13.25
CA PHE A 73 -2.99 5.22 -13.24
C PHE A 73 -2.80 3.96 -14.08
N LYS A 74 -3.70 2.97 -13.96
CA LYS A 74 -3.65 1.75 -14.80
C LYS A 74 -3.72 2.10 -16.29
N MET A 75 -4.67 2.94 -16.69
CA MET A 75 -4.84 3.35 -18.08
C MET A 75 -3.59 4.08 -18.62
N LYS A 76 -3.05 5.05 -17.87
CA LYS A 76 -1.84 5.78 -18.25
C LYS A 76 -0.64 4.84 -18.35
N LEU A 77 -0.51 3.91 -17.41
CA LEU A 77 0.58 2.93 -17.40
C LEU A 77 0.49 1.99 -18.60
N GLN A 78 -0.70 1.48 -18.92
CA GLN A 78 -0.94 0.62 -20.09
C GLN A 78 -0.54 1.31 -21.40
N ARG A 79 -0.95 2.57 -21.58
CA ARG A 79 -0.56 3.38 -22.74
C ARG A 79 0.96 3.53 -22.82
N TRP A 80 1.59 3.92 -21.71
CA TRP A 80 3.04 4.12 -21.65
C TRP A 80 3.83 2.82 -21.95
N THR A 81 3.34 1.67 -21.48
CA THR A 81 3.96 0.36 -21.74
C THR A 81 3.81 -0.08 -23.19
N LEU A 82 2.62 0.15 -23.79
CA LEU A 82 2.32 -0.29 -25.16
C LEU A 82 3.25 0.39 -26.17
N GLU A 83 3.49 1.70 -26.00
CA GLU A 83 4.43 2.49 -26.82
C GLU A 83 5.88 1.96 -26.77
N ARG A 84 6.22 1.10 -25.81
CA ARG A 84 7.57 0.57 -25.54
C ARG A 84 7.69 -0.94 -25.77
N GLY A 85 6.65 -1.59 -26.30
CA GLY A 85 6.63 -3.05 -26.45
C GLY A 85 6.63 -3.80 -25.11
N LEU A 86 6.14 -3.15 -24.05
CA LEU A 86 5.91 -3.73 -22.73
C LEU A 86 4.42 -3.93 -22.50
N ARG A 87 4.05 -4.67 -21.45
CA ARG A 87 2.65 -4.84 -21.05
C ARG A 87 2.48 -4.73 -19.54
N VAL A 88 1.32 -4.21 -19.12
CA VAL A 88 0.86 -4.32 -17.73
C VAL A 88 0.22 -5.71 -17.55
N LEU A 89 0.53 -6.39 -16.45
CA LEU A 89 -0.08 -7.67 -16.11
C LEU A 89 -1.55 -7.49 -15.71
N GLU A 90 -2.44 -8.30 -16.28
CA GLU A 90 -3.87 -8.27 -15.99
C GLU A 90 -4.20 -9.10 -14.74
N VAL A 91 -4.47 -8.42 -13.63
CA VAL A 91 -4.81 -9.04 -12.35
C VAL A 91 -6.10 -8.40 -11.81
N PRO A 92 -7.29 -8.84 -12.27
CA PRO A 92 -8.56 -8.13 -12.03
C PRO A 92 -8.99 -8.11 -10.54
N TRP A 93 -8.53 -9.07 -9.74
CA TRP A 93 -8.81 -9.13 -8.30
C TRP A 93 -7.92 -8.19 -7.47
N ASN A 94 -6.78 -7.72 -7.99
CA ASN A 94 -5.92 -6.78 -7.27
C ASN A 94 -6.33 -5.33 -7.59
N ARG A 95 -6.78 -4.61 -6.55
CA ARG A 95 -7.32 -3.24 -6.67
C ARG A 95 -6.40 -2.16 -6.09
N ILE A 96 -5.14 -2.51 -5.82
CA ILE A 96 -4.16 -1.63 -5.17
C ILE A 96 -2.86 -1.58 -5.96
N SER A 97 -2.31 -2.74 -6.35
CA SER A 97 -1.01 -2.83 -7.03
C SER A 97 -1.16 -3.17 -8.50
N LEU A 98 -0.19 -2.74 -9.31
CA LEU A 98 -0.02 -3.04 -10.73
C LEU A 98 1.40 -3.51 -10.97
N ALA A 99 1.60 -4.35 -11.99
CA ALA A 99 2.91 -4.85 -12.38
C ALA A 99 3.11 -4.73 -13.89
N ILE A 100 4.34 -4.45 -14.30
CA ILE A 100 4.76 -4.42 -15.71
C ILE A 100 5.60 -5.66 -15.97
N ASP A 101 5.33 -6.33 -17.08
CA ASP A 101 6.16 -7.42 -17.59
C ASP A 101 7.43 -6.83 -18.23
N LEU A 102 8.58 -7.11 -17.63
CA LEU A 102 9.89 -6.65 -18.10
C LEU A 102 10.65 -7.72 -18.90
N SER A 103 10.02 -8.86 -19.21
CA SER A 103 10.69 -9.99 -19.86
C SER A 103 11.26 -9.64 -21.24
N SER A 104 10.65 -8.69 -21.96
CA SER A 104 11.13 -8.24 -23.28
C SER A 104 12.39 -7.36 -23.22
N LEU A 105 12.80 -6.91 -22.04
CA LEU A 105 13.98 -6.05 -21.87
C LEU A 105 15.30 -6.84 -21.75
N ASN A 106 15.27 -8.18 -21.87
CA ASN A 106 16.45 -9.05 -21.73
C ASN A 106 17.33 -8.70 -20.51
N LEU A 107 16.70 -8.43 -19.36
CA LEU A 107 17.37 -8.06 -18.10
C LEU A 107 18.07 -9.27 -17.42
N ASN A 108 18.45 -10.29 -18.19
CA ASN A 108 19.03 -11.55 -17.73
C ASN A 108 20.50 -11.41 -17.30
N SER A 109 21.14 -10.26 -17.55
CA SER A 109 22.32 -9.89 -16.79
C SER A 109 21.85 -9.53 -15.37
N GLY A 110 22.24 -10.31 -14.36
CA GLY A 110 21.72 -10.21 -12.99
C GLY A 110 21.81 -8.82 -12.33
N THR A 111 22.46 -7.85 -12.95
CA THR A 111 22.54 -6.44 -12.50
C THR A 111 21.50 -5.51 -13.13
N ALA A 112 20.98 -5.79 -14.34
CA ALA A 112 20.19 -4.81 -15.10
C ALA A 112 18.83 -4.48 -14.46
N ALA A 113 18.16 -5.47 -13.86
CA ALA A 113 16.93 -5.24 -13.11
C ALA A 113 17.17 -4.44 -11.82
N THR A 114 18.28 -4.72 -11.12
CA THR A 114 18.70 -3.96 -9.94
C THR A 114 19.05 -2.51 -10.30
N GLU A 115 19.73 -2.31 -11.43
CA GLU A 115 20.06 -0.99 -11.99
C GLU A 115 18.80 -0.19 -12.36
N LEU A 116 17.77 -0.84 -12.90
CA LEU A 116 16.49 -0.17 -13.14
C LEU A 116 15.86 0.33 -11.82
N GLY A 117 15.89 -0.52 -10.78
CA GLY A 117 15.41 -0.14 -9.45
C GLY A 117 16.18 1.05 -8.87
N SER A 118 17.51 1.04 -8.95
CA SER A 118 18.35 2.15 -8.47
C SER A 118 18.15 3.41 -9.31
N ALA A 119 18.02 3.28 -10.63
CA ALA A 119 17.80 4.39 -11.55
C ALA A 119 16.47 5.12 -11.28
N LEU A 120 15.42 4.38 -10.93
CA LEU A 120 14.13 4.95 -10.49
C LEU A 120 14.29 5.71 -9.17
N PHE A 121 14.97 5.11 -8.19
CA PHE A 121 15.20 5.72 -6.89
C PHE A 121 16.02 7.02 -6.99
N THR A 122 17.12 7.03 -7.74
CA THR A 122 17.94 8.24 -7.99
C THR A 122 17.14 9.34 -8.68
N ARG A 123 16.13 8.98 -9.47
CA ARG A 123 15.18 9.91 -10.11
C ARG A 123 14.00 10.31 -9.22
N ARG A 124 14.11 10.09 -7.91
CA ARG A 124 13.11 10.43 -6.89
C ARG A 124 11.77 9.72 -7.05
N VAL A 125 11.79 8.51 -7.61
CA VAL A 125 10.61 7.64 -7.66
C VAL A 125 10.66 6.66 -6.47
N SER A 126 9.77 6.85 -5.50
CA SER A 126 9.65 5.97 -4.33
C SER A 126 8.44 5.05 -4.44
N GLY A 127 8.58 3.80 -3.98
CA GLY A 127 7.50 2.81 -3.94
C GLY A 127 7.52 1.72 -5.02
N PRO A 128 8.03 1.91 -6.25
CA PRO A 128 8.20 0.81 -7.18
C PRO A 128 9.14 -0.26 -6.64
N ARG A 129 8.81 -1.52 -6.90
CA ARG A 129 9.66 -2.67 -6.64
C ARG A 129 9.97 -3.35 -7.97
N VAL A 130 11.24 -3.47 -8.30
CA VAL A 130 11.70 -4.33 -9.40
C VAL A 130 12.00 -5.70 -8.81
N VAL A 131 11.42 -6.74 -9.40
CA VAL A 131 11.56 -8.14 -8.96
C VAL A 131 12.22 -8.91 -10.10
N VAL A 132 13.23 -9.71 -9.76
CA VAL A 132 13.95 -10.62 -10.67
C VAL A 132 13.42 -12.03 -10.45
#